data_AF-A0A960WL18-F1
#
_entry.id   AF-A0A960WL18-F1
#
_cell.length_a   1.000
_cell.length_b   1.000
_cell.length_c   1.000
_cell.angle_alpha   90.00
_cell.angle_beta   90.00
_cell.angle_gamma   90.00
#
_symmetry.space_group_name_H-M   'P 1'
#
loop_
_entity.id
_entity.type
_entity.pdbx_description
1 polymer ?
#
loop_
_entity_poly.entity_id
_entity_poly.type
_entity_poly.pdbx_seq_one_letter_code
_entity_poly.pdbx_strand_id
1 'polypeptide(L)' 'MPYKAKEILRKLEKAGFEKKRQSGSHIVLRHTDGRQTYVAMHPGDVPTGTFGNILRQAKLTEDEFKGL' A
#
# COMPACT_ATOMS: atom_id res chain seq x y z
N MET A 1 -11.18 9.58 2.16
CA MET A 1 -10.47 10.18 3.32
C MET A 1 -8.99 9.92 3.17
N PRO A 2 -8.11 10.83 3.63
CA PRO A 2 -6.67 10.58 3.61
C PRO A 2 -6.31 9.40 4.53
N TYR A 3 -5.41 8.52 4.07
CA TYR A 3 -4.92 7.38 4.84
C TYR A 3 -3.46 7.57 5.22
N LYS A 4 -3.07 7.12 6.42
CA LYS A 4 -1.67 7.12 6.84
C LYS A 4 -0.90 5.99 6.18
N ALA A 5 0.39 6.21 5.89
CA ALA A 5 1.25 5.20 5.27
C ALA A 5 1.27 3.87 6.06
N LYS A 6 1.26 3.95 7.40
CA LYS A 6 1.22 2.78 8.29
C LYS A 6 -0.09 1.98 8.18
N GLU A 7 -1.21 2.65 7.94
CA GLU A 7 -2.50 1.99 7.74
C GLU A 7 -2.55 1.27 6.40
N ILE A 8 -2.12 1.95 5.33
CA ILE A 8 -2.02 1.35 3.99
C ILE A 8 -1.12 0.12 4.02
N LEU A 9 0.05 0.21 4.64
CA LEU A 9 0.97 -0.91 4.78
C LEU A 9 0.31 -2.13 5.44
N ARG A 10 -0.37 -1.93 6.57
CA ARG A 10 -1.06 -3.01 7.30
C ARG A 10 -2.18 -3.63 6.48
N LYS A 11 -2.99 -2.83 5.79
CA LYS A 11 -4.08 -3.33 4.94
C LYS A 11 -3.53 -4.10 3.73
N LEU A 12 -2.44 -3.64 3.12
CA LEU A 12 -1.76 -4.40 2.05
C LEU A 12 -1.20 -5.73 2.56
N GLU A 13 -0.62 -5.76 3.76
CA GLU A 13 -0.19 -7.02 4.40
C GLU A 13 -1.37 -7.99 4.60
N LYS A 14 -2.54 -7.49 5.05
CA LYS A 14 -3.77 -8.29 5.14
C LYS A 14 -4.28 -8.78 3.79
N ALA A 15 -4.07 -8.01 2.72
CA ALA A 15 -4.37 -8.41 1.34
C ALA A 15 -3.36 -9.41 0.76
N GLY A 16 -2.41 -9.91 1.56
CA GLY A 16 -1.43 -10.91 1.16
C GLY A 16 -0.15 -10.35 0.54
N PHE A 17 0.07 -9.03 0.60
CA PHE A 17 1.34 -8.45 0.17
C PHE A 17 2.42 -8.63 1.24
N GLU A 18 3.62 -8.96 0.80
CA GLU A 18 4.78 -9.10 1.67
C GLU A 18 5.81 -8.01 1.38
N LYS A 19 6.47 -7.52 2.44
CA LYS A 19 7.62 -6.62 2.30
C LYS A 19 8.76 -7.38 1.64
N LYS A 20 9.21 -6.93 0.46
CA LYS A 20 10.36 -7.52 -0.25
C LYS A 20 11.64 -6.75 -0.06
N ARG A 21 11.57 -5.42 -0.03
CA ARG A 21 12.74 -4.56 0.14
C ARG A 21 12.32 -3.24 0.78
N GLN A 22 13.24 -2.65 1.53
CA GLN A 22 13.11 -1.28 2.00
C GLN A 22 14.38 -0.48 1.66
N SER A 23 14.21 0.77 1.24
CA SER A 23 15.29 1.74 1.07
C SER A 23 14.84 3.08 1.64
N GLY A 24 15.47 3.50 2.74
CA GLY A 24 14.98 4.62 3.54
C GLY A 24 13.53 4.40 3.97
N SER A 25 12.66 5.37 3.70
CA SER A 25 11.22 5.27 3.98
C SER A 25 10.45 4.44 2.96
N HIS A 26 11.00 4.12 1.79
CA HIS A 26 10.26 3.45 0.72
C HIS A 26 10.30 1.93 0.90
N ILE A 27 9.13 1.32 1.01
CA ILE A 27 8.94 -0.12 1.13
C ILE A 27 8.36 -0.64 -0.18
N VAL A 28 8.99 -1.66 -0.74
CA VAL A 28 8.48 -2.46 -1.87
C VAL A 28 7.68 -3.63 -1.32
N LEU A 29 6.42 -3.72 -1.73
CA LEU A 29 5.47 -4.77 -1.36
C LEU A 29 5.16 -5.62 -2.58
N ARG A 30 5.21 -6.95 -2.44
CA ARG A 30 4.90 -7.89 -3.52
C ARG A 30 3.98 -8.99 -3.04
N HIS A 31 2.98 -9.30 -3.84
CA HIS A 31 2.08 -10.42 -3.64
C HIS A 31 2.60 -11.64 -4.41
N THR A 32 2.26 -12.85 -3.97
CA THR A 32 2.72 -14.12 -4.55
C THR A 32 2.26 -14.31 -6.01
N ASP A 33 1.11 -13.74 -6.36
CA ASP A 33 0.56 -13.69 -7.73
C ASP A 33 1.29 -12.71 -8.68
N GLY A 34 2.34 -12.03 -8.21
CA GLY A 34 3.15 -11.12 -9.02
C GLY A 34 2.77 -9.64 -8.97
N ARG A 35 1.68 -9.26 -8.28
CA ARG A 35 1.38 -7.82 -8.04
C ARG A 35 2.47 -7.18 -7.19
N GLN A 36 2.78 -5.91 -7.47
CA GLN A 36 3.78 -5.15 -6.73
C GLN A 36 3.34 -3.70 -6.56
N THR A 37 3.54 -3.15 -5.37
CA THR A 37 3.30 -1.73 -5.06
C THR A 37 4.35 -1.19 -4.10
N TYR A 38 4.27 0.11 -3.81
CA TYR A 38 5.26 0.86 -3.04
C TYR A 38 4.56 1.74 -2.00
N VAL A 39 5.09 1.76 -0.79
CA VAL A 39 4.61 2.64 0.29
C VAL A 39 5.79 3.42 0.85
N ALA A 40 5.71 4.74 0.84
CA ALA A 40 6.67 5.61 1.51
C ALA A 40 6.21 5.87 2.96
N MET A 41 6.99 5.41 3.93
CA MET A 41 6.74 5.55 5.35
C MET A 41 7.07 6.97 5.83
N HIS A 42 6.07 7.84 5.84
CA HIS A 42 6.15 9.19 6.40
C HIS A 42 5.01 9.43 7.41
N PRO A 43 5.15 10.40 8.34
CA PRO A 43 4.17 10.62 9.41
C PRO A 43 2.85 11.24 8.93
N GLY A 44 2.88 11.96 7.80
CA GLY A 44 1.70 12.59 7.21
C GLY A 44 0.79 11.64 6.45
N ASP A 45 -0.32 12.19 5.98
CA ASP A 45 -1.28 11.49 5.13
C ASP A 45 -0.73 11.24 3.73
N VAL A 46 -1.05 10.08 3.16
CA VAL A 46 -0.68 9.76 1.78
C VAL A 46 -1.58 10.57 0.84
N PRO A 47 -1.01 11.32 -0.12
CA PRO A 47 -1.80 12.07 -1.10
C PRO A 47 -2.77 11.16 -1.87
N THR A 48 -3.97 11.66 -2.17
CA THR A 48 -5.02 10.88 -2.85
C THR A 48 -4.55 10.22 -4.14
N GLY A 49 -3.75 10.93 -4.96
CA GLY A 49 -3.18 10.37 -6.19
C GLY A 49 -2.19 9.23 -5.93
N THR A 50 -1.37 9.34 -4.89
CA THR A 50 -0.46 8.27 -4.46
C THR A 50 -1.23 7.06 -3.96
N PHE A 51 -2.25 7.27 -3.14
CA PHE A 51 -3.13 6.20 -2.67
C PHE A 51 -3.84 5.50 -3.84
N GLY A 52 -4.39 6.25 -4.80
CA GLY A 52 -4.99 5.69 -6.02
C GLY A 52 -4.01 4.89 -6.88
N ASN A 53 -2.75 5.34 -7.00
CA ASN A 53 -1.70 4.58 -7.69
C ASN A 53 -1.38 3.26 -6.96
N ILE A 54 -1.34 3.28 -5.63
CA ILE A 54 -1.14 2.06 -4.82
C ILE A 54 -2.26 1.07 -5.07
N LEU A 55 -3.53 1.52 -5.00
CA LEU A 55 -4.69 0.67 -5.27
C LEU A 55 -4.66 0.08 -6.69
N ARG A 56 -4.36 0.90 -7.70
CA ARG A 56 -4.23 0.43 -9.09
C ARG A 56 -3.16 -0.65 -9.24
N GLN A 57 -1.99 -0.44 -8.64
CA GLN A 57 -0.89 -1.42 -8.67
C GLN A 57 -1.23 -2.70 -7.89
N ALA A 58 -1.91 -2.56 -6.76
CA ALA A 58 -2.38 -3.67 -5.93
C ALA A 58 -3.61 -4.38 -6.52
N LYS A 59 -4.21 -3.85 -7.58
CA LYS A 59 -5.49 -4.30 -8.16
C LYS A 59 -6.58 -4.43 -7.08
N LEU A 60 -6.68 -3.44 -6.22
CA LEU A 60 -7.71 -3.33 -5.19
C LEU A 60 -8.61 -2.14 -5.50
N THR A 61 -9.91 -2.32 -5.30
CA THR A 61 -10.87 -1.23 -5.21
C THR A 61 -10.75 -0.53 -3.85
N GLU A 62 -11.28 0.70 -3.76
CA GLU A 62 -11.29 1.42 -2.49
C GLU A 62 -12.15 0.71 -1.43
N ASP A 63 -13.23 0.04 -1.85
CA ASP A 63 -14.12 -0.68 -0.93
C ASP A 63 -13.49 -1.98 -0.41
N GLU A 64 -12.81 -2.75 -1.27
CA GLU A 64 -11.97 -3.87 -0.82
C GLU A 64 -10.90 -3.39 0.16
N PHE A 65 -10.24 -2.27 -0.14
CA PHE A 65 -9.25 -1.69 0.78
C PHE A 65 -9.86 -1.30 2.13
N LYS A 66 -11.05 -0.70 2.13
CA LYS A 66 -11.77 -0.33 3.38
C LYS A 66 -12.14 -1.57 4.21
N GLY A 67 -12.51 -2.67 3.56
CA GLY A 67 -12.90 -3.92 4.21
C GLY A 67 -11.77 -4.71 4.88
N LEU A 68 -10.51 -4.40 4.58
CA LEU A 68 -9.32 -5.04 5.19
C LEU A 68 -8.99 -4.50 6.58
#